data_AF-A0A8X8B141-F1
#
_entry.id   AF-A0A8X8B141-F1
#
_cell.length_a   1.000
_cell.length_b   1.000
_cell.length_c   1.000
_cell.angle_alpha   90.00
_cell.angle_beta   90.00
_cell.angle_gamma   90.00
#
_symmetry.space_group_name_H-M   'P 1'
#
loop_
_entity.id
_entity.type
_entity.pdbx_description
1 polymer ?
#
loop_
_entity_poly.entity_id
_entity_poly.type
_entity_poly.pdbx_seq_one_letter_code
_entity_poly.pdbx_strand_id
1 'polypeptide(L)'
;MSSTKIQVRGQPLPRILTRNHRMINSVLCGVPIKRHHRVSNALRTIDPPLGSVPTRTDESLFFRGDGNGRFGRFGGKFVPETLMSPLRDIEDEFNFVLSDHEFQEELTTALRDYVGRETPLYFARRLTEHYRNISQTTGGGPEIYLKREDLSHSGSHKINNALAQAMIARRLGCSRVVAATGAGQHGVATAAACAKLSLECTVFMGSTDIEKQSSNVLSMKLLGAQVKSVKGTFKEASSEAIRNWVGNLDTTYYLSGTVVGPHPSPLMVREFQSVIGKETRRQANQLWGGKPDVLVACIGSGSNALGLFHEFVGDEDVRLVGVEAAGLGLDSGKHSATLAVGDVGVYHGSMSYLLQDDQGQILKPHSVGVGLEYPGVGPEISFLKETGRAEFYTATDEEAIQACMLLSKLEGIIPALEASHALAFLDKLVPTLRDGAKVVVNCSGRGDKDLDTLIQRVMPSSLC
;
A
#
# COMPACT_ATOMS: atom_id res chain seq x y z
N MET A 1 60.90 -10.77 -3.75
CA MET A 1 62.09 -9.90 -3.77
C MET A 1 62.64 -9.85 -5.20
N SER A 2 62.82 -8.63 -5.72
CA SER A 2 63.60 -8.19 -6.91
C SER A 2 63.32 -8.88 -8.26
N SER A 3 62.52 -8.33 -9.20
CA SER A 3 62.72 -7.15 -10.08
C SER A 3 63.93 -7.20 -11.02
N THR A 4 63.68 -7.25 -12.34
CA THR A 4 64.42 -6.47 -13.34
C THR A 4 63.55 -6.23 -14.57
N LYS A 5 63.38 -4.95 -14.93
CA LYS A 5 62.68 -4.43 -16.11
C LYS A 5 63.66 -4.34 -17.28
N ILE A 6 63.20 -4.58 -18.51
CA ILE A 6 63.84 -4.09 -19.73
C ILE A 6 62.79 -3.34 -20.55
N GLN A 7 63.15 -2.13 -20.96
CA GLN A 7 62.35 -1.14 -21.67
C GLN A 7 63.06 -0.86 -23.00
N VAL A 8 62.35 -0.92 -24.13
CA VAL A 8 62.85 -0.37 -25.40
C VAL A 8 61.79 0.53 -26.04
N ARG A 9 62.29 1.69 -26.45
CA ARG A 9 61.63 2.91 -26.95
C ARG A 9 61.08 2.75 -28.36
N GLY A 10 60.00 3.47 -28.67
CA GLY A 10 59.62 3.85 -30.02
C GLY A 10 58.82 5.17 -30.03
N GLN A 11 59.36 6.20 -30.66
CA GLN A 11 58.73 7.49 -31.03
C GLN A 11 59.64 8.15 -32.08
N PRO A 12 59.21 9.21 -32.82
CA PRO A 12 57.88 9.55 -33.36
C PRO A 12 57.95 10.14 -34.81
N LEU A 13 56.80 10.56 -35.39
CA LEU A 13 56.52 11.74 -36.29
C LEU A 13 55.52 11.44 -37.43
N PRO A 14 54.83 12.44 -38.04
CA PRO A 14 54.71 13.87 -37.72
C PRO A 14 53.28 14.44 -37.63
N ARG A 15 53.19 15.68 -37.12
CA ARG A 15 52.04 16.62 -37.13
C ARG A 15 51.98 17.44 -38.42
N ILE A 16 50.75 17.77 -38.85
CA ILE A 16 50.36 18.99 -39.61
C ILE A 16 48.96 19.39 -39.05
N LEU A 17 48.72 20.42 -38.23
CA LEU A 17 48.71 21.90 -38.39
C LEU A 17 47.76 22.37 -39.52
N THR A 18 46.56 22.89 -39.26
CA THR A 18 46.26 24.30 -38.90
C THR A 18 44.72 24.47 -38.72
N ARG A 19 44.23 25.11 -37.63
CA ARG A 19 43.70 26.50 -37.50
C ARG A 19 42.54 26.82 -38.48
N ASN A 20 41.43 27.50 -38.16
CA ASN A 20 41.08 28.40 -37.06
C ASN A 20 39.57 28.81 -37.15
N HIS A 21 38.99 29.16 -35.99
CA HIS A 21 38.02 30.25 -35.75
C HIS A 21 36.63 30.26 -36.42
N ARG A 22 35.54 30.26 -35.61
CA ARG A 22 34.90 31.46 -35.02
C ARG A 22 33.66 31.07 -34.19
N MET A 23 33.62 31.53 -32.94
CA MET A 23 32.37 31.86 -32.23
C MET A 23 31.73 33.08 -32.90
N ILE A 24 30.41 33.07 -33.10
CA ILE A 24 29.53 34.26 -33.07
C ILE A 24 28.17 33.87 -32.47
N ASN A 25 27.71 34.75 -31.59
CA ASN A 25 26.47 34.75 -30.81
C ASN A 25 25.16 34.87 -31.65
N SER A 26 24.08 34.36 -31.04
CA SER A 26 22.70 34.90 -30.94
C SER A 26 22.06 35.69 -32.10
N VAL A 27 20.85 35.30 -32.51
CA VAL A 27 19.60 36.12 -32.64
C VAL A 27 18.44 35.10 -32.76
N LEU A 28 17.56 34.89 -31.76
CA LEU A 28 16.33 35.64 -31.41
C LEU A 28 15.31 35.86 -32.55
N CYS A 29 14.35 34.95 -32.66
CA CYS A 29 12.95 35.21 -33.03
C CYS A 29 12.12 34.18 -32.24
N GLY A 30 11.26 34.48 -31.28
CA GLY A 30 10.49 35.70 -31.08
C GLY A 30 9.01 35.43 -31.38
N VAL A 31 8.38 34.51 -30.64
CA VAL A 31 6.91 34.49 -30.51
C VAL A 31 6.58 34.50 -29.02
N PRO A 32 5.86 35.51 -28.51
CA PRO A 32 5.62 35.68 -27.10
C PRO A 32 4.53 34.70 -26.65
N ILE A 33 4.91 33.65 -25.91
CA ILE A 33 3.92 32.94 -25.09
C ILE A 33 3.61 33.86 -23.92
N LYS A 34 2.52 34.64 -24.07
CA LYS A 34 1.96 35.44 -22.99
C LYS A 34 1.74 34.54 -21.78
N ARG A 35 2.56 34.78 -20.75
CA ARG A 35 2.29 34.36 -19.38
C ARG A 35 0.96 34.99 -18.96
N HIS A 36 -0.08 34.17 -18.95
CA HIS A 36 -1.24 34.46 -18.13
C HIS A 36 -1.14 33.59 -16.88
N HIS A 37 -0.85 34.24 -15.76
CA HIS A 37 -1.38 33.79 -14.48
C HIS A 37 -2.90 33.69 -14.63
N ARG A 38 -3.37 32.49 -14.92
CA ARG A 38 -4.72 32.04 -14.56
C ARG A 38 -4.51 30.99 -13.49
N VAL A 39 -4.57 31.42 -12.24
CA VAL A 39 -5.15 30.59 -11.20
C VAL A 39 -6.60 30.36 -11.68
N SER A 40 -6.84 29.25 -12.36
CA SER A 40 -8.20 28.83 -12.69
C SER A 40 -8.85 28.36 -11.41
N ASN A 41 -9.44 29.30 -10.68
CA ASN A 41 -10.59 29.05 -9.82
C ASN A 41 -11.74 28.55 -10.70
N ALA A 42 -11.71 27.27 -11.07
CA ALA A 42 -12.84 26.49 -11.58
C ALA A 42 -12.32 25.10 -11.97
N LEU A 43 -12.53 24.13 -11.08
CA LEU A 43 -12.76 22.68 -11.29
C LEU A 43 -12.73 22.07 -9.87
N ARG A 44 -13.74 22.40 -9.05
CA ARG A 44 -14.78 21.45 -8.63
C ARG A 44 -14.19 20.19 -7.97
N THR A 45 -14.22 20.20 -6.65
CA THR A 45 -14.40 19.02 -5.80
C THR A 45 -15.61 18.23 -6.31
N ILE A 46 -15.37 17.27 -7.19
CA ILE A 46 -16.38 16.28 -7.53
C ILE A 46 -15.69 14.94 -7.33
N ASP A 47 -15.84 14.39 -6.13
CA ASP A 47 -15.90 12.94 -5.97
C ASP A 47 -16.76 12.40 -7.14
N PRO A 48 -16.34 11.34 -7.84
CA PRO A 48 -17.14 10.80 -8.95
C PRO A 48 -18.60 10.62 -8.48
N PRO A 49 -19.60 10.92 -9.32
CA PRO A 49 -21.00 10.82 -8.92
C PRO A 49 -21.26 9.41 -8.38
N LEU A 50 -21.72 9.33 -7.13
CA LEU A 50 -22.02 8.09 -6.44
C LEU A 50 -22.93 7.21 -7.31
N GLY A 51 -22.45 6.01 -7.69
CA GLY A 51 -23.27 5.00 -8.35
C GLY A 51 -23.13 4.84 -9.87
N SER A 52 -22.05 5.29 -10.51
CA SER A 52 -21.79 4.91 -11.91
C SER A 52 -21.22 3.49 -12.02
N VAL A 53 -21.95 2.59 -12.68
CA VAL A 53 -21.49 1.23 -13.02
C VAL A 53 -20.56 1.30 -14.26
N PRO A 54 -19.31 0.83 -14.19
CA PRO A 54 -18.39 0.86 -15.33
C PRO A 54 -18.74 -0.19 -16.39
N THR A 55 -18.36 0.07 -17.65
CA THR A 55 -18.65 -0.80 -18.79
C THR A 55 -17.50 -1.76 -19.09
N ARG A 56 -17.84 -3.05 -19.23
CA ARG A 56 -17.15 -4.20 -19.84
C ARG A 56 -15.66 -4.02 -20.19
N THR A 57 -14.80 -4.70 -19.44
CA THR A 57 -13.37 -4.88 -19.78
C THR A 57 -12.97 -6.36 -19.67
N ASP A 58 -12.01 -6.77 -20.51
CA ASP A 58 -11.61 -8.17 -20.73
C ASP A 58 -11.06 -8.82 -19.44
N GLU A 59 -11.68 -9.93 -19.01
CA GLU A 59 -11.42 -10.57 -17.69
C GLU A 59 -9.96 -10.97 -17.51
N SER A 60 -9.23 -11.32 -18.57
CA SER A 60 -7.84 -11.80 -18.48
C SER A 60 -6.83 -10.72 -18.04
N LEU A 61 -7.15 -9.42 -18.22
CA LEU A 61 -6.24 -8.33 -17.88
C LEU A 61 -6.14 -8.07 -16.36
N PHE A 62 -7.18 -8.42 -15.60
CA PHE A 62 -7.25 -8.11 -14.17
C PHE A 62 -6.51 -9.13 -13.30
N PHE A 63 -6.38 -10.38 -13.73
CA PHE A 63 -5.88 -11.44 -12.85
C PHE A 63 -4.35 -11.51 -12.74
N ARG A 64 -3.57 -11.24 -13.79
CA ARG A 64 -2.09 -11.33 -13.71
C ARG A 64 -1.32 -10.19 -14.36
N GLY A 65 -1.99 -9.25 -15.03
CA GLY A 65 -1.33 -8.25 -15.86
C GLY A 65 -0.75 -8.87 -17.15
N ASP A 66 0.01 -8.08 -17.91
CA ASP A 66 0.88 -8.61 -18.96
C ASP A 66 2.06 -9.37 -18.33
N GLY A 67 2.60 -10.39 -19.00
CA GLY A 67 3.70 -11.20 -18.48
C GLY A 67 5.00 -10.44 -18.16
N ASN A 68 5.02 -9.10 -18.34
CA ASN A 68 6.12 -8.22 -17.92
C ASN A 68 5.81 -7.50 -16.59
N GLY A 69 4.75 -7.92 -15.89
CA GLY A 69 4.36 -7.36 -14.60
C GLY A 69 3.65 -6.03 -14.71
N ARG A 70 2.90 -5.79 -15.80
CA ARG A 70 2.11 -4.56 -15.95
C ARG A 70 0.61 -4.80 -15.94
N PHE A 71 -0.12 -3.90 -15.32
CA PHE A 71 -1.58 -3.81 -15.40
C PHE A 71 -1.94 -2.63 -16.29
N GLY A 72 -2.29 -2.91 -17.56
CA GLY A 72 -2.34 -1.85 -18.58
C GLY A 72 -0.98 -1.16 -18.71
N ARG A 73 -0.92 0.14 -18.46
CA ARG A 73 0.35 0.90 -18.48
C ARG A 73 1.11 0.90 -17.15
N PHE A 74 0.51 0.45 -16.06
CA PHE A 74 1.07 0.54 -14.72
C PHE A 74 1.90 -0.70 -14.36
N GLY A 75 2.89 -0.58 -13.47
CA GLY A 75 3.73 -1.68 -13.01
C GLY A 75 5.11 -1.69 -13.64
N GLY A 76 5.59 -2.87 -14.04
CA GLY A 76 6.91 -3.08 -14.64
C GLY A 76 8.08 -3.14 -13.65
N LYS A 77 9.30 -3.14 -14.18
CA LYS A 77 10.57 -3.21 -13.44
C LYS A 77 11.43 -1.99 -13.74
N PHE A 78 11.22 -0.88 -13.03
CA PHE A 78 11.99 0.36 -13.19
C PHE A 78 13.14 0.45 -12.18
N VAL A 79 14.06 -0.50 -12.25
CA VAL A 79 15.16 -0.66 -11.29
C VAL A 79 16.53 -0.71 -11.98
N PRO A 80 17.64 -0.49 -11.27
CA PRO A 80 18.97 -0.74 -11.79
C PRO A 80 19.15 -2.19 -12.25
N GLU A 81 19.96 -2.40 -13.29
CA GLU A 81 20.24 -3.72 -13.87
C GLU A 81 20.69 -4.76 -12.84
N THR A 82 21.41 -4.32 -11.79
CA THR A 82 21.89 -5.18 -10.70
C THR A 82 20.76 -5.87 -9.91
N LEU A 83 19.52 -5.37 -9.99
CA LEU A 83 18.34 -5.97 -9.35
C LEU A 83 17.55 -6.90 -10.27
N MET A 84 17.88 -6.98 -11.57
CA MET A 84 17.10 -7.78 -12.51
C MET A 84 17.20 -9.28 -12.23
N SER A 85 18.38 -9.81 -11.91
CA SER A 85 18.55 -11.23 -11.57
C SER A 85 17.86 -11.60 -10.25
N PRO A 86 18.09 -10.90 -9.12
CA PRO A 86 17.38 -11.22 -7.87
C PRO A 86 15.85 -11.13 -8.00
N LEU A 87 15.33 -10.16 -8.76
CA LEU A 87 13.88 -10.07 -8.99
C LEU A 87 13.36 -11.23 -9.83
N ARG A 88 14.16 -11.77 -10.75
CA ARG A 88 13.81 -12.97 -11.51
C ARG A 88 13.81 -14.20 -10.63
N ASP A 89 14.78 -14.36 -9.74
CA ASP A 89 14.83 -15.51 -8.81
C ASP A 89 13.61 -15.49 -7.87
N ILE A 90 13.22 -14.31 -7.39
CA ILE A 90 11.99 -14.13 -6.59
C ILE A 90 10.74 -14.44 -7.43
N GLU A 91 10.71 -14.03 -8.69
CA GLU A 91 9.58 -14.28 -9.59
C GLU A 91 9.42 -15.77 -9.91
N ASP A 92 10.51 -16.45 -10.20
CA ASP A 92 10.53 -17.87 -10.52
C ASP A 92 10.08 -18.70 -9.31
N GLU A 93 10.61 -18.41 -8.11
CA GLU A 93 10.17 -19.08 -6.87
C GLU A 93 8.71 -18.74 -6.54
N PHE A 94 8.30 -17.48 -6.67
CA PHE A 94 6.90 -17.08 -6.46
C PHE A 94 5.95 -17.86 -7.39
N ASN A 95 6.27 -17.95 -8.67
CA ASN A 95 5.45 -18.70 -9.63
C ASN A 95 5.41 -20.19 -9.30
N PHE A 96 6.52 -20.76 -8.85
CA PHE A 96 6.60 -22.16 -8.43
C PHE A 96 5.69 -22.44 -7.22
N VAL A 97 5.81 -21.63 -6.15
CA VAL A 97 5.09 -21.87 -4.89
C VAL A 97 3.58 -21.75 -5.01
N LEU A 98 3.07 -21.04 -6.03
CA LEU A 98 1.62 -20.98 -6.30
C LEU A 98 1.03 -22.35 -6.68
N SER A 99 1.84 -23.25 -7.23
CA SER A 99 1.42 -24.62 -7.62
C SER A 99 1.99 -25.72 -6.74
N ASP A 100 2.92 -25.40 -5.84
CA ASP A 100 3.56 -26.35 -4.94
C ASP A 100 2.63 -26.73 -3.77
N HIS A 101 2.15 -27.97 -3.77
CA HIS A 101 1.24 -28.46 -2.73
C HIS A 101 1.85 -28.40 -1.33
N GLU A 102 3.14 -28.71 -1.16
CA GLU A 102 3.78 -28.69 0.16
C GLU A 102 3.85 -27.27 0.72
N PHE A 103 4.19 -26.29 -0.13
CA PHE A 103 4.17 -24.88 0.27
C PHE A 103 2.76 -24.40 0.61
N GLN A 104 1.76 -24.75 -0.20
CA GLN A 104 0.37 -24.33 0.04
C GLN A 104 -0.18 -24.94 1.33
N GLU A 105 0.16 -26.19 1.64
CA GLU A 105 -0.23 -26.86 2.88
C GLU A 105 0.46 -26.23 4.10
N GLU A 106 1.77 -25.95 4.01
CA GLU A 106 2.50 -25.26 5.08
C GLU A 106 1.94 -23.85 5.32
N LEU A 107 1.69 -23.09 4.26
CA LEU A 107 1.14 -21.74 4.35
C LEU A 107 -0.28 -21.76 4.92
N THR A 108 -1.14 -22.65 4.44
CA THR A 108 -2.52 -22.80 4.95
C THR A 108 -2.52 -23.17 6.43
N THR A 109 -1.67 -24.11 6.82
CA THR A 109 -1.50 -24.51 8.23
C THR A 109 -1.03 -23.33 9.07
N ALA A 110 -0.03 -22.58 8.60
CA ALA A 110 0.48 -21.43 9.33
C ALA A 110 -0.54 -20.27 9.40
N LEU A 111 -1.32 -20.02 8.34
CA LEU A 111 -2.41 -19.05 8.38
C LEU A 111 -3.49 -19.45 9.39
N ARG A 112 -3.88 -20.72 9.44
CA ARG A 112 -4.87 -21.22 10.40
C ARG A 112 -4.34 -21.17 11.84
N ASP A 113 -3.22 -21.84 12.10
CA ASP A 113 -2.77 -22.17 13.46
C ASP A 113 -1.93 -21.07 14.10
N TYR A 114 -1.23 -20.25 13.29
CA TYR A 114 -0.38 -19.17 13.79
C TYR A 114 -0.98 -17.78 13.57
N VAL A 115 -1.57 -17.52 12.40
CA VAL A 115 -2.22 -16.21 12.16
C VAL A 115 -3.61 -16.15 12.78
N GLY A 116 -4.31 -17.28 12.91
CA GLY A 116 -5.68 -17.35 13.43
C GLY A 116 -6.74 -17.16 12.36
N ARG A 117 -6.44 -17.52 11.10
CA ARG A 117 -7.40 -17.46 10.01
C ARG A 117 -8.40 -18.62 10.09
N GLU A 118 -9.63 -18.45 9.61
CA GLU A 118 -10.17 -17.25 8.98
C GLU A 118 -10.58 -16.14 9.95
N THR A 119 -10.50 -14.88 9.49
CA THR A 119 -10.99 -13.76 10.30
C THR A 119 -12.51 -13.62 10.16
N PRO A 120 -13.26 -13.26 11.21
CA PRO A 120 -14.72 -13.12 11.13
C PRO A 120 -15.20 -12.06 10.12
N LEU A 121 -16.35 -12.34 9.49
CA LEU A 121 -17.19 -11.34 8.83
C LEU A 121 -18.30 -10.92 9.80
N TYR A 122 -18.07 -9.84 10.53
CA TYR A 122 -18.85 -9.43 11.68
C TYR A 122 -19.98 -8.47 11.30
N PHE A 123 -21.23 -8.79 11.64
CA PHE A 123 -22.36 -7.86 11.47
C PHE A 123 -22.32 -6.76 12.53
N ALA A 124 -22.01 -5.52 12.12
CA ALA A 124 -21.95 -4.35 12.99
C ALA A 124 -23.35 -3.77 13.18
N ARG A 125 -24.14 -4.43 14.05
CA ARG A 125 -25.56 -4.12 14.25
C ARG A 125 -25.80 -2.69 14.72
N ARG A 126 -25.05 -2.19 15.70
CA ARG A 126 -25.26 -0.86 16.27
C ARG A 126 -24.80 0.24 15.32
N LEU A 127 -23.74 0.00 14.55
CA LEU A 127 -23.30 0.88 13.47
C LEU A 127 -24.36 0.92 12.35
N THR A 128 -24.91 -0.24 12.00
CA THR A 128 -26.00 -0.37 11.03
C THR A 128 -27.24 0.42 11.49
N GLU A 129 -27.67 0.27 12.74
CA GLU A 129 -28.77 1.03 13.33
C GLU A 129 -28.50 2.54 13.36
N HIS A 130 -27.27 2.95 13.67
CA HIS A 130 -26.86 4.35 13.64
C HIS A 130 -27.10 4.99 12.26
N TYR A 131 -26.62 4.35 11.20
CA TYR A 131 -26.78 4.89 9.84
C TYR A 131 -28.21 4.84 9.32
N ARG A 132 -29.00 3.81 9.67
CA ARG A 132 -30.44 3.74 9.36
C ARG A 132 -31.21 4.93 9.95
N ASN A 133 -30.88 5.30 11.19
CA ASN A 133 -31.53 6.42 11.87
C ASN A 133 -31.20 7.77 11.21
N ILE A 134 -29.96 7.97 10.77
CA ILE A 134 -29.53 9.24 10.16
C ILE A 134 -30.05 9.37 8.72
N SER A 135 -30.06 8.29 7.95
CA SER A 135 -30.50 8.29 6.55
C SER A 135 -32.02 8.33 6.38
N GLN A 136 -32.80 8.26 7.46
CA GLN A 136 -34.28 8.22 7.45
C GLN A 136 -34.85 7.14 6.52
N THR A 137 -34.11 6.05 6.29
CA THR A 137 -34.53 4.95 5.42
C THR A 137 -35.72 4.23 6.02
N THR A 138 -36.87 4.25 5.34
CA THR A 138 -38.12 3.63 5.80
C THR A 138 -38.14 2.10 5.63
N GLY A 139 -37.30 1.52 4.78
CA GLY A 139 -37.28 0.08 4.48
C GLY A 139 -36.12 -0.69 5.12
N GLY A 140 -35.57 -0.17 6.21
CA GLY A 140 -34.58 -0.88 7.01
C GLY A 140 -33.13 -0.68 6.58
N GLY A 141 -32.79 0.12 5.56
CA GLY A 141 -31.43 0.57 5.23
C GLY A 141 -30.38 -0.51 4.92
N PRO A 142 -29.15 -0.13 4.53
CA PRO A 142 -28.08 -1.09 4.28
C PRO A 142 -27.65 -1.80 5.57
N GLU A 143 -27.01 -2.95 5.42
CA GLU A 143 -26.39 -3.72 6.49
C GLU A 143 -24.87 -3.64 6.38
N ILE A 144 -24.22 -3.30 7.50
CA ILE A 144 -22.78 -3.07 7.55
C ILE A 144 -22.10 -4.24 8.23
N TYR A 145 -21.15 -4.84 7.52
CA TYR A 145 -20.30 -5.92 7.98
C TYR A 145 -18.85 -5.46 8.02
N LEU A 146 -18.09 -5.94 9.01
CA LEU A 146 -16.67 -5.70 9.14
C LEU A 146 -15.91 -6.99 8.83
N LYS A 147 -15.00 -6.94 7.87
CA LYS A 147 -14.00 -8.01 7.70
C LYS A 147 -12.88 -7.77 8.72
N ARG A 148 -12.79 -8.64 9.74
CA ARG A 148 -12.06 -8.41 10.99
C ARG A 148 -10.56 -8.73 10.92
N GLU A 149 -9.83 -8.13 9.97
CA GLU A 149 -8.38 -8.32 9.87
C GLU A 149 -7.61 -7.77 11.09
N ASP A 150 -8.23 -6.91 11.87
CA ASP A 150 -7.76 -6.45 13.19
C ASP A 150 -7.54 -7.56 14.21
N LEU A 151 -8.20 -8.72 14.04
CA LEU A 151 -8.06 -9.89 14.89
C LEU A 151 -6.93 -10.84 14.47
N SER A 152 -6.30 -10.61 13.32
CA SER A 152 -5.18 -11.42 12.89
C SER A 152 -4.02 -11.31 13.88
N HIS A 153 -3.20 -12.35 14.01
CA HIS A 153 -1.93 -12.24 14.73
C HIS A 153 -1.11 -11.04 14.22
N SER A 154 -0.34 -10.41 15.11
CA SER A 154 0.27 -9.08 14.94
C SER A 154 -0.70 -7.89 14.84
N GLY A 155 -2.01 -8.10 14.76
CA GLY A 155 -3.04 -7.06 14.84
C GLY A 155 -3.39 -6.36 13.51
N SER A 156 -2.98 -6.92 12.36
CA SER A 156 -3.37 -6.38 11.05
C SER A 156 -3.21 -7.39 9.91
N HIS A 157 -3.77 -7.07 8.74
CA HIS A 157 -3.63 -7.85 7.50
C HIS A 157 -2.17 -8.07 7.04
N LYS A 158 -1.19 -7.32 7.56
CA LYS A 158 0.21 -7.38 7.09
C LYS A 158 0.86 -8.75 7.31
N ILE A 159 0.42 -9.50 8.32
CA ILE A 159 0.97 -10.82 8.65
C ILE A 159 0.79 -11.85 7.53
N ASN A 160 -0.32 -11.77 6.77
CA ASN A 160 -0.61 -12.69 5.66
C ASN A 160 0.56 -12.71 4.65
N ASN A 161 0.96 -11.50 4.23
CA ASN A 161 2.06 -11.29 3.30
C ASN A 161 3.43 -11.57 3.92
N ALA A 162 3.66 -11.10 5.15
CA ALA A 162 4.96 -11.26 5.80
C ALA A 162 5.33 -12.72 6.02
N LEU A 163 4.36 -13.54 6.42
CA LEU A 163 4.56 -14.98 6.62
C LEU A 163 4.92 -15.68 5.31
N ALA A 164 4.12 -15.48 4.27
CA ALA A 164 4.34 -16.12 2.98
C ALA A 164 5.67 -15.72 2.34
N GLN A 165 6.04 -14.43 2.37
CA GLN A 165 7.32 -13.98 1.84
C GLN A 165 8.52 -14.47 2.67
N ALA A 166 8.40 -14.58 3.99
CA ALA A 166 9.47 -15.14 4.82
C ALA A 166 9.66 -16.64 4.54
N MET A 167 8.58 -17.37 4.21
CA MET A 167 8.68 -18.77 3.74
C MET A 167 9.41 -18.85 2.38
N ILE A 168 9.11 -17.94 1.45
CA ILE A 168 9.87 -17.81 0.18
C ILE A 168 11.35 -17.52 0.46
N ALA A 169 11.66 -16.55 1.32
CA ALA A 169 13.04 -16.21 1.68
C ALA A 169 13.82 -17.44 2.17
N ARG A 170 13.20 -18.25 3.05
CA ARG A 170 13.79 -19.50 3.54
C ARG A 170 14.03 -20.51 2.42
N ARG A 171 13.11 -20.64 1.45
CA ARG A 171 13.25 -21.56 0.30
C ARG A 171 14.33 -21.14 -0.68
N LEU A 172 14.47 -19.82 -0.88
CA LEU A 172 15.59 -19.23 -1.63
C LEU A 172 16.94 -19.39 -0.91
N GLY A 173 16.99 -19.98 0.29
CA GLY A 173 18.21 -20.18 1.06
C GLY A 173 18.71 -18.91 1.76
N CYS A 174 17.91 -17.84 1.79
CA CYS A 174 18.27 -16.64 2.52
C CYS A 174 18.21 -16.89 4.03
N SER A 175 19.27 -16.48 4.74
CA SER A 175 19.33 -16.54 6.21
C SER A 175 18.83 -15.26 6.88
N ARG A 176 18.69 -14.18 6.11
CA ARG A 176 18.37 -12.84 6.61
C ARG A 176 17.28 -12.16 5.79
N VAL A 177 16.42 -11.43 6.49
CA VAL A 177 15.36 -10.59 5.93
C VAL A 177 15.59 -9.14 6.32
N VAL A 178 15.40 -8.25 5.36
CA VAL A 178 15.37 -6.80 5.58
C VAL A 178 14.02 -6.22 5.17
N ALA A 179 13.51 -5.27 5.94
CA ALA A 179 12.26 -4.57 5.63
C ALA A 179 12.35 -3.10 6.05
N ALA A 180 11.46 -2.26 5.51
CA ALA A 180 11.27 -0.88 5.95
C ALA A 180 9.85 -0.68 6.46
N THR A 181 9.66 0.16 7.49
CA THR A 181 8.34 0.42 8.06
C THR A 181 8.18 1.89 8.46
N GLY A 182 6.96 2.41 8.31
CA GLY A 182 6.52 3.71 8.81
C GLY A 182 5.73 3.51 10.10
N ALA A 183 4.45 3.15 9.98
CA ALA A 183 3.56 2.88 11.12
C ALA A 183 3.99 1.73 12.06
N GLY A 184 5.03 0.96 11.73
CA GLY A 184 5.54 -0.13 12.54
C GLY A 184 4.88 -1.49 12.27
N GLN A 185 3.59 -1.53 11.86
CA GLN A 185 2.83 -2.77 11.65
C GLN A 185 3.50 -3.78 10.69
N HIS A 186 4.04 -3.31 9.56
CA HIS A 186 4.79 -4.18 8.64
C HIS A 186 6.05 -4.76 9.27
N GLY A 187 6.76 -3.94 10.05
CA GLY A 187 7.96 -4.34 10.78
C GLY A 187 7.65 -5.39 11.84
N VAL A 188 6.56 -5.23 12.60
CA VAL A 188 6.11 -6.22 13.59
C VAL A 188 5.73 -7.54 12.92
N ALA A 189 4.96 -7.50 11.83
CA ALA A 189 4.60 -8.69 11.06
C ALA A 189 5.84 -9.42 10.50
N THR A 190 6.79 -8.66 9.95
CA THR A 190 8.06 -9.20 9.44
C THR A 190 8.89 -9.83 10.55
N ALA A 191 9.03 -9.15 11.70
CA ALA A 191 9.75 -9.67 12.85
C ALA A 191 9.13 -10.97 13.38
N ALA A 192 7.81 -11.04 13.47
CA ALA A 192 7.09 -12.23 13.92
C ALA A 192 7.29 -13.42 12.95
N ALA A 193 7.16 -13.18 11.65
CA ALA A 193 7.38 -14.20 10.62
C ALA A 193 8.83 -14.72 10.64
N CYS A 194 9.81 -13.81 10.74
CA CYS A 194 11.22 -14.19 10.80
C CYS A 194 11.56 -14.97 12.07
N ALA A 195 11.02 -14.56 13.24
CA ALA A 195 11.21 -15.28 14.50
C ALA A 195 10.66 -16.72 14.40
N LYS A 196 9.47 -16.90 13.81
CA LYS A 196 8.86 -18.22 13.59
C LYS A 196 9.69 -19.12 12.68
N LEU A 197 10.35 -18.55 11.68
CA LEU A 197 11.08 -19.29 10.64
C LEU A 197 12.59 -19.31 10.86
N SER A 198 13.06 -18.81 12.01
CA SER A 198 14.49 -18.74 12.36
C SER A 198 15.33 -17.94 11.35
N LEU A 199 14.78 -16.83 10.84
CA LEU A 199 15.48 -15.89 9.97
C LEU A 199 15.95 -14.67 10.77
N GLU A 200 17.16 -14.18 10.47
CA GLU A 200 17.61 -12.90 11.01
C GLU A 200 16.75 -11.77 10.44
N CYS A 201 16.29 -10.84 11.28
CA CYS A 201 15.44 -9.74 10.84
C CYS A 201 16.06 -8.39 11.13
N THR A 202 16.21 -7.54 10.10
CA THR A 202 16.54 -6.12 10.26
C THR A 202 15.41 -5.24 9.72
N VAL A 203 14.84 -4.40 10.56
CA VAL A 203 13.80 -3.43 10.16
C VAL A 203 14.37 -2.02 10.20
N PHE A 204 14.30 -1.33 9.06
CA PHE A 204 14.66 0.08 8.94
C PHE A 204 13.43 0.95 9.20
N MET A 205 13.59 1.98 10.02
CA MET A 205 12.48 2.86 10.40
C MET A 205 12.98 4.31 10.51
N GLY A 206 12.18 5.25 10.02
CA GLY A 206 12.50 6.68 10.09
C GLY A 206 12.56 7.15 11.55
N SER A 207 13.53 8.01 11.88
CA SER A 207 13.70 8.54 13.23
C SER A 207 12.44 9.26 13.73
N THR A 208 11.71 9.95 12.83
CA THR A 208 10.45 10.62 13.17
C THR A 208 9.30 9.66 13.45
N ASP A 209 9.37 8.44 12.92
CA ASP A 209 8.33 7.43 13.07
C ASP A 209 8.57 6.56 14.30
N ILE A 210 9.84 6.32 14.66
CA ILE A 210 10.23 5.59 15.88
C ILE A 210 9.65 6.25 17.14
N GLU A 211 9.69 7.59 17.21
CA GLU A 211 9.15 8.34 18.35
C GLU A 211 7.64 8.19 18.47
N LYS A 212 6.92 8.24 17.34
CA LYS A 212 5.45 8.16 17.29
C LYS A 212 4.91 6.75 17.48
N GLN A 213 5.72 5.72 17.22
CA GLN A 213 5.29 4.31 17.16
C GLN A 213 6.13 3.43 18.09
N SER A 214 6.37 3.92 19.30
CA SER A 214 7.26 3.32 20.30
C SER A 214 6.84 1.88 20.67
N SER A 215 5.54 1.61 20.79
CA SER A 215 4.98 0.29 21.09
C SER A 215 5.38 -0.74 20.03
N ASN A 216 5.23 -0.42 18.75
CA ASN A 216 5.64 -1.30 17.64
C ASN A 216 7.16 -1.53 17.60
N VAL A 217 7.96 -0.51 17.91
CA VAL A 217 9.42 -0.65 18.01
C VAL A 217 9.82 -1.63 19.11
N LEU A 218 9.17 -1.56 20.26
CA LEU A 218 9.39 -2.50 21.36
C LEU A 218 8.95 -3.92 20.98
N SER A 219 7.80 -4.07 20.32
CA SER A 219 7.34 -5.37 19.82
C SER A 219 8.33 -6.00 18.84
N MET A 220 8.88 -5.23 17.89
CA MET A 220 9.90 -5.73 16.95
C MET A 220 11.14 -6.24 17.68
N LYS A 221 11.64 -5.49 18.68
CA LYS A 221 12.81 -5.90 19.48
C LYS A 221 12.53 -7.14 20.32
N LEU A 222 11.34 -7.25 20.91
CA LEU A 222 10.92 -8.43 21.69
C LEU A 222 10.88 -9.70 20.81
N LEU A 223 10.49 -9.55 19.54
CA LEU A 223 10.51 -10.61 18.54
C LEU A 223 11.92 -10.90 17.99
N GLY A 224 12.97 -10.28 18.53
CA GLY A 224 14.36 -10.52 18.14
C GLY A 224 14.84 -9.76 16.89
N ALA A 225 14.02 -8.86 16.33
CA ALA A 225 14.45 -8.06 15.18
C ALA A 225 15.37 -6.90 15.58
N GLN A 226 16.37 -6.64 14.75
CA GLN A 226 17.19 -5.43 14.85
C GLN A 226 16.43 -4.25 14.21
N VAL A 227 16.07 -3.25 15.02
CA VAL A 227 15.47 -2.00 14.51
C VAL A 227 16.56 -0.96 14.27
N LYS A 228 16.78 -0.58 13.01
CA LYS A 228 17.75 0.45 12.61
C LYS A 228 17.05 1.78 12.33
N SER A 229 17.40 2.80 13.11
CA SER A 229 16.93 4.17 12.91
C SER A 229 17.62 4.79 11.70
N VAL A 230 16.84 5.40 10.81
CA VAL A 230 17.31 6.16 9.65
C VAL A 230 16.83 7.60 9.79
N LYS A 231 17.74 8.57 9.63
CA LYS A 231 17.38 9.99 9.73
C LYS A 231 16.35 10.34 8.64
N GLY A 232 15.16 10.77 9.05
CA GLY A 232 14.07 11.11 8.15
C GLY A 232 12.82 10.28 8.40
N THR A 233 12.10 10.00 7.31
CA THR A 233 10.77 9.37 7.26
C THR A 233 10.85 7.97 6.65
N PHE A 234 9.70 7.33 6.42
CA PHE A 234 9.58 6.08 5.68
C PHE A 234 10.34 6.05 4.34
N LYS A 235 10.41 7.17 3.60
CA LYS A 235 11.15 7.25 2.33
C LYS A 235 12.62 6.90 2.49
N GLU A 236 13.27 7.51 3.49
CA GLU A 236 14.69 7.29 3.77
C GLU A 236 14.92 5.86 4.28
N ALA A 237 14.03 5.35 5.14
CA ALA A 237 14.09 3.98 5.63
C ALA A 237 13.94 2.93 4.50
N SER A 238 13.01 3.15 3.56
CA SER A 238 12.82 2.28 2.40
C SER A 238 14.04 2.27 1.49
N SER A 239 14.63 3.44 1.25
CA SER A 239 15.85 3.56 0.44
C SER A 239 17.02 2.81 1.09
N GLU A 240 17.15 2.89 2.42
CA GLU A 240 18.22 2.21 3.15
C GLU A 240 18.02 0.68 3.18
N ALA A 241 16.79 0.19 3.34
CA ALA A 241 16.49 -1.24 3.27
C ALA A 241 16.86 -1.84 1.90
N ILE A 242 16.52 -1.14 0.80
CA ILE A 242 16.88 -1.56 -0.56
C ILE A 242 18.40 -1.54 -0.74
N ARG A 243 19.10 -0.49 -0.27
CA ARG A 243 20.58 -0.46 -0.30
C ARG A 243 21.20 -1.62 0.46
N ASN A 244 20.63 -1.98 1.61
CA ASN A 244 21.13 -3.11 2.39
C ASN A 244 20.93 -4.45 1.68
N TRP A 245 19.79 -4.61 1.01
CA TRP A 245 19.51 -5.79 0.18
C TRP A 245 20.49 -5.89 -0.99
N VAL A 246 20.69 -4.82 -1.75
CA VAL A 246 21.64 -4.75 -2.88
C VAL A 246 23.08 -5.08 -2.43
N GLY A 247 23.44 -4.77 -1.18
CA GLY A 247 24.76 -5.07 -0.63
C GLY A 247 25.02 -6.55 -0.36
N ASN A 248 23.99 -7.41 -0.28
CA ASN A 248 24.13 -8.84 -0.01
C ASN A 248 22.92 -9.64 -0.55
N LEU A 249 22.86 -9.78 -1.87
CA LEU A 249 21.74 -10.42 -2.57
C LEU A 249 21.67 -11.93 -2.35
N ASP A 250 22.81 -12.59 -2.10
CA ASP A 250 22.89 -14.05 -2.00
C ASP A 250 22.25 -14.59 -0.71
N THR A 251 22.32 -13.83 0.39
CA THR A 251 21.83 -14.31 1.70
C THR A 251 20.72 -13.46 2.29
N THR A 252 20.35 -12.35 1.63
CA THR A 252 19.39 -11.38 2.16
C THR A 252 18.18 -11.25 1.25
N TYR A 253 16.99 -11.34 1.85
CA TYR A 253 15.72 -11.11 1.18
C TYR A 253 15.12 -9.76 1.59
N TYR A 254 14.71 -8.93 0.63
CA TYR A 254 13.93 -7.72 0.90
C TYR A 254 12.43 -8.06 0.95
N LEU A 255 11.84 -7.97 2.13
CA LEU A 255 10.43 -8.28 2.32
C LEU A 255 9.56 -7.04 2.07
N SER A 256 8.95 -7.00 0.89
CA SER A 256 8.03 -5.92 0.50
C SER A 256 6.77 -5.95 1.35
N GLY A 257 6.42 -4.82 1.94
CA GLY A 257 5.27 -4.70 2.85
C GLY A 257 3.95 -4.32 2.20
N THR A 258 3.93 -4.12 0.88
CA THR A 258 2.73 -3.67 0.19
C THR A 258 2.81 -3.92 -1.32
N VAL A 259 1.74 -3.56 -2.02
CA VAL A 259 1.52 -3.80 -3.46
C VAL A 259 2.20 -2.74 -4.34
N VAL A 260 3.34 -2.20 -3.92
CA VAL A 260 4.18 -1.28 -4.70
C VAL A 260 5.54 -1.91 -4.92
N GLY A 261 6.34 -1.32 -5.78
CA GLY A 261 7.66 -1.85 -6.11
C GLY A 261 7.69 -2.48 -7.49
N PRO A 262 8.89 -2.88 -7.97
CA PRO A 262 9.02 -3.58 -9.22
C PRO A 262 8.31 -4.94 -9.17
N HIS A 263 7.84 -5.42 -10.32
CA HIS A 263 7.45 -6.83 -10.46
C HIS A 263 8.58 -7.76 -9.99
N PRO A 264 8.30 -8.85 -9.25
CA PRO A 264 6.98 -9.44 -8.95
C PRO A 264 6.28 -8.94 -7.68
N SER A 265 6.85 -7.98 -6.95
CA SER A 265 6.38 -7.64 -5.61
C SER A 265 4.90 -7.23 -5.53
N PRO A 266 4.34 -6.37 -6.41
CA PRO A 266 2.93 -6.01 -6.37
C PRO A 266 1.99 -7.22 -6.50
N LEU A 267 2.26 -8.08 -7.48
CA LEU A 267 1.47 -9.28 -7.76
C LEU A 267 1.55 -10.26 -6.59
N MET A 268 2.76 -10.54 -6.11
CA MET A 268 3.01 -11.44 -4.98
C MET A 268 2.30 -10.99 -3.71
N VAL A 269 2.39 -9.71 -3.36
CA VAL A 269 1.72 -9.19 -2.15
C VAL A 269 0.21 -9.28 -2.29
N ARG A 270 -0.36 -8.99 -3.46
CA ARG A 270 -1.80 -9.13 -3.68
C ARG A 270 -2.24 -10.59 -3.57
N GLU A 271 -1.50 -11.54 -4.14
CA GLU A 271 -1.83 -12.97 -4.03
C GLU A 271 -1.89 -13.42 -2.57
N PHE A 272 -0.90 -13.05 -1.75
CA PHE A 272 -0.89 -13.40 -0.33
C PHE A 272 -1.92 -12.66 0.51
N GLN A 273 -2.45 -11.53 0.03
CA GLN A 273 -3.56 -10.83 0.66
C GLN A 273 -4.94 -11.32 0.16
N SER A 274 -5.02 -12.05 -0.96
CA SER A 274 -6.28 -12.51 -1.57
C SER A 274 -7.13 -13.40 -0.67
N VAL A 275 -6.52 -13.99 0.37
CA VAL A 275 -7.22 -14.77 1.40
C VAL A 275 -8.34 -13.96 2.07
N ILE A 276 -8.20 -12.64 2.17
CA ILE A 276 -9.21 -11.74 2.74
C ILE A 276 -10.49 -11.77 1.91
N GLY A 277 -10.39 -11.60 0.59
CA GLY A 277 -11.50 -11.65 -0.34
C GLY A 277 -12.11 -13.05 -0.44
N LYS A 278 -11.28 -14.09 -0.52
CA LYS A 278 -11.71 -15.50 -0.58
C LYS A 278 -12.58 -15.89 0.63
N GLU A 279 -12.12 -15.55 1.82
CA GLU A 279 -12.90 -15.76 3.04
C GLU A 279 -14.17 -14.92 3.05
N THR A 280 -14.09 -13.65 2.63
CA THR A 280 -15.26 -12.77 2.56
C THR A 280 -16.34 -13.33 1.66
N ARG A 281 -15.99 -13.82 0.45
CA ARG A 281 -16.94 -14.48 -0.46
C ARG A 281 -17.58 -15.71 0.18
N ARG A 282 -16.76 -16.58 0.78
CA ARG A 282 -17.23 -17.81 1.43
C ARG A 282 -18.19 -17.49 2.58
N GLN A 283 -17.84 -16.52 3.43
CA GLN A 283 -18.63 -16.08 4.59
C GLN A 283 -19.92 -15.37 4.15
N ALA A 284 -19.87 -14.48 3.15
CA ALA A 284 -21.04 -13.83 2.57
C ALA A 284 -22.06 -14.84 2.02
N ASN A 285 -21.57 -15.85 1.28
CA ASN A 285 -22.42 -16.91 0.76
C ASN A 285 -23.06 -17.74 1.88
N GLN A 286 -22.35 -17.96 2.99
CA GLN A 286 -22.91 -18.67 4.15
C GLN A 286 -23.93 -17.84 4.94
N LEU A 287 -23.71 -16.53 5.07
CA LEU A 287 -24.56 -15.65 5.87
C LEU A 287 -25.84 -15.25 5.14
N TRP A 288 -25.77 -15.00 3.82
CA TRP A 288 -26.93 -14.51 3.06
C TRP A 288 -27.06 -15.10 1.65
N GLY A 289 -26.32 -16.16 1.31
CA GLY A 289 -26.51 -16.88 0.05
C GLY A 289 -26.03 -16.14 -1.20
N GLY A 290 -25.15 -15.15 -1.06
CA GLY A 290 -24.68 -14.36 -2.21
C GLY A 290 -23.39 -13.59 -1.94
N LYS A 291 -23.16 -12.57 -2.77
CA LYS A 291 -22.03 -11.64 -2.68
C LYS A 291 -22.44 -10.33 -1.99
N PRO A 292 -21.49 -9.55 -1.46
CA PRO A 292 -21.75 -8.18 -1.01
C PRO A 292 -22.21 -7.28 -2.16
N ASP A 293 -22.94 -6.20 -1.87
CA ASP A 293 -23.23 -5.16 -2.86
C ASP A 293 -22.04 -4.17 -2.97
N VAL A 294 -21.35 -3.91 -1.85
CA VAL A 294 -20.25 -2.93 -1.76
C VAL A 294 -19.12 -3.44 -0.88
N LEU A 295 -17.89 -3.31 -1.35
CA LEU A 295 -16.66 -3.53 -0.59
C LEU A 295 -15.96 -2.19 -0.38
N VAL A 296 -15.59 -1.87 0.87
CA VAL A 296 -14.93 -0.62 1.24
C VAL A 296 -13.61 -0.91 1.93
N ALA A 297 -12.53 -0.26 1.49
CA ALA A 297 -11.20 -0.41 2.07
C ALA A 297 -10.39 0.88 2.01
N CYS A 298 -9.49 1.09 2.97
CA CYS A 298 -8.61 2.25 2.97
C CYS A 298 -7.45 2.07 1.99
N ILE A 299 -7.02 3.16 1.37
CA ILE A 299 -5.98 3.19 0.36
C ILE A 299 -4.82 4.04 0.85
N GLY A 300 -3.78 3.35 1.32
CA GLY A 300 -2.42 3.89 1.34
C GLY A 300 -1.78 3.49 0.02
N SER A 301 -0.99 2.42 0.04
CA SER A 301 -0.50 1.78 -1.17
C SER A 301 -1.46 0.74 -1.78
N GLY A 302 -2.40 0.19 -0.98
CA GLY A 302 -3.51 -0.64 -1.48
C GLY A 302 -3.49 -2.13 -1.14
N SER A 303 -2.57 -2.64 -0.31
CA SER A 303 -2.45 -4.10 -0.05
C SER A 303 -3.71 -4.71 0.59
N ASN A 304 -4.31 -4.04 1.57
CA ASN A 304 -5.54 -4.52 2.22
C ASN A 304 -6.75 -4.44 1.27
N ALA A 305 -6.79 -3.40 0.44
CA ALA A 305 -7.86 -3.19 -0.52
C ALA A 305 -7.82 -4.24 -1.63
N LEU A 306 -6.67 -4.47 -2.27
CA LEU A 306 -6.52 -5.55 -3.24
C LEU A 306 -6.78 -6.92 -2.63
N GLY A 307 -6.36 -7.16 -1.38
CA GLY A 307 -6.68 -8.40 -0.68
C GLY A 307 -8.18 -8.66 -0.57
N LEU A 308 -8.98 -7.62 -0.30
CA LEU A 308 -10.44 -7.71 -0.24
C LEU A 308 -11.08 -7.74 -1.64
N PHE A 309 -10.61 -6.90 -2.56
CA PHE A 309 -11.25 -6.65 -3.86
C PHE A 309 -10.98 -7.72 -4.90
N HIS A 310 -9.78 -8.32 -4.89
CA HIS A 310 -9.29 -9.14 -6.00
C HIS A 310 -10.24 -10.30 -6.34
N GLU A 311 -10.77 -10.96 -5.32
CA GLU A 311 -11.74 -12.04 -5.45
C GLU A 311 -13.03 -11.61 -6.17
N PHE A 312 -13.40 -10.33 -6.11
CA PHE A 312 -14.63 -9.77 -6.65
C PHE A 312 -14.40 -8.92 -7.91
N VAL A 313 -13.17 -8.86 -8.44
CA VAL A 313 -12.87 -7.98 -9.59
C VAL A 313 -13.68 -8.36 -10.84
N GLY A 314 -14.05 -9.63 -11.01
CA GLY A 314 -14.94 -10.08 -12.10
C GLY A 314 -16.44 -9.88 -11.84
N ASP A 315 -16.85 -9.60 -10.60
CA ASP A 315 -18.26 -9.32 -10.28
C ASP A 315 -18.58 -7.84 -10.54
N GLU A 316 -18.94 -7.50 -11.79
CA GLU A 316 -19.17 -6.10 -12.22
C GLU A 316 -20.27 -5.36 -11.43
N ASP A 317 -21.22 -6.07 -10.84
CA ASP A 317 -22.28 -5.57 -9.97
C ASP A 317 -21.85 -5.35 -8.50
N VAL A 318 -20.64 -5.78 -8.11
CA VAL A 318 -20.04 -5.48 -6.81
C VAL A 318 -19.22 -4.21 -6.92
N ARG A 319 -19.62 -3.19 -6.15
CA ARG A 319 -18.90 -1.91 -6.06
C ARG A 319 -17.63 -2.06 -5.23
N LEU A 320 -16.50 -1.63 -5.78
CA LEU A 320 -15.19 -1.64 -5.11
C LEU A 320 -14.80 -0.21 -4.75
N VAL A 321 -14.83 0.13 -3.46
CA VAL A 321 -14.67 1.49 -2.95
C VAL A 321 -13.35 1.62 -2.17
N GLY A 322 -12.40 2.35 -2.74
CA GLY A 322 -11.16 2.73 -2.07
C GLY A 322 -11.27 4.12 -1.42
N VAL A 323 -10.77 4.28 -0.19
CA VAL A 323 -10.77 5.58 0.51
C VAL A 323 -9.35 6.03 0.85
N GLU A 324 -8.90 7.12 0.24
CA GLU A 324 -7.59 7.74 0.51
C GLU A 324 -7.64 8.77 1.63
N ALA A 325 -6.48 9.07 2.23
CA ALA A 325 -6.36 10.10 3.24
C ALA A 325 -6.29 11.50 2.61
N ALA A 326 -7.32 12.32 2.81
CA ALA A 326 -7.32 13.75 2.49
C ALA A 326 -6.53 14.59 3.50
N GLY A 327 -5.99 13.99 4.57
CA GLY A 327 -5.20 14.70 5.57
C GLY A 327 -5.95 15.89 6.17
N LEU A 328 -5.37 17.09 6.07
CA LEU A 328 -6.01 18.34 6.52
C LEU A 328 -6.95 18.97 5.47
N GLY A 329 -7.34 18.21 4.45
CA GLY A 329 -8.10 18.64 3.28
C GLY A 329 -7.22 18.74 2.04
N LEU A 330 -7.79 18.48 0.86
CA LEU A 330 -7.04 18.47 -0.41
C LEU A 330 -6.38 19.83 -0.71
N ASP A 331 -7.10 20.93 -0.46
CA ASP A 331 -6.59 22.29 -0.73
C ASP A 331 -5.44 22.72 0.21
N SER A 332 -5.21 21.98 1.30
CA SER A 332 -4.14 22.30 2.25
C SER A 332 -2.74 21.93 1.74
N GLY A 333 -2.65 21.10 0.70
CA GLY A 333 -1.42 20.45 0.25
C GLY A 333 -0.83 19.44 1.26
N LYS A 334 -1.55 19.14 2.36
CA LYS A 334 -1.16 18.18 3.39
C LYS A 334 -2.15 17.01 3.38
N HIS A 335 -1.98 16.11 2.43
CA HIS A 335 -2.81 14.92 2.23
C HIS A 335 -1.98 13.75 1.67
N SER A 336 -2.60 12.59 1.55
CA SER A 336 -2.05 11.41 0.86
C SER A 336 -3.01 10.86 -0.21
N ALA A 337 -3.91 11.72 -0.73
CA ALA A 337 -4.89 11.40 -1.76
C ALA A 337 -4.28 11.31 -3.17
N THR A 338 -3.48 10.27 -3.38
CA THR A 338 -2.68 10.03 -4.59
C THR A 338 -3.54 9.84 -5.85
N LEU A 339 -4.62 9.09 -5.74
CA LEU A 339 -5.56 8.84 -6.83
C LEU A 339 -6.47 10.03 -7.06
N ALA A 340 -6.77 10.85 -6.05
CA ALA A 340 -7.59 12.05 -6.23
C ALA A 340 -6.85 13.16 -7.02
N VAL A 341 -5.59 13.45 -6.67
CA VAL A 341 -4.88 14.63 -7.20
C VAL A 341 -3.49 14.35 -7.78
N GLY A 342 -3.01 13.11 -7.74
CA GLY A 342 -1.69 12.75 -8.23
C GLY A 342 -1.64 12.50 -9.74
N ASP A 343 -0.41 12.39 -10.23
CA ASP A 343 -0.09 12.18 -11.64
C ASP A 343 0.60 10.83 -11.85
N VAL A 344 0.60 10.34 -13.09
CA VAL A 344 1.32 9.12 -13.44
C VAL A 344 2.82 9.39 -13.52
N GLY A 345 3.62 8.52 -12.91
CA GLY A 345 5.06 8.54 -13.02
C GLY A 345 5.71 7.27 -12.48
N VAL A 346 7.02 7.30 -12.33
CA VAL A 346 7.81 6.14 -11.89
C VAL A 346 8.39 6.43 -10.52
N TYR A 347 8.03 5.60 -9.54
CA TYR A 347 8.56 5.71 -8.19
C TYR A 347 8.73 4.32 -7.58
N HIS A 348 9.79 4.15 -6.79
CA HIS A 348 10.12 2.89 -6.10
C HIS A 348 10.13 1.64 -7.01
N GLY A 349 10.44 1.78 -8.30
CA GLY A 349 10.61 0.63 -9.20
C GLY A 349 9.39 0.26 -10.06
N SER A 350 8.30 1.02 -9.99
CA SER A 350 7.10 0.78 -10.80
C SER A 350 6.49 2.08 -11.34
N MET A 351 5.77 1.99 -12.45
CA MET A 351 4.91 3.07 -12.96
C MET A 351 3.53 3.02 -12.28
N SER A 352 3.10 4.09 -11.64
CA SER A 352 1.79 4.20 -10.97
C SER A 352 1.36 5.67 -10.82
N TYR A 353 0.20 5.92 -10.21
CA TYR A 353 -0.11 7.27 -9.71
C TYR A 353 0.77 7.60 -8.50
N LEU A 354 1.24 8.85 -8.44
CA LEU A 354 1.96 9.41 -7.30
C LEU A 354 1.77 10.93 -7.16
N LEU A 355 2.02 11.44 -5.96
CA LEU A 355 2.07 12.86 -5.63
C LEU A 355 3.45 13.41 -6.01
N GLN A 356 3.48 14.28 -7.01
CA GLN A 356 4.68 14.95 -7.50
C GLN A 356 4.38 16.38 -7.93
N ASP A 357 5.41 17.24 -7.95
CA ASP A 357 5.32 18.57 -8.54
C ASP A 357 5.51 18.57 -10.06
N ASP A 358 5.45 19.75 -10.68
CA ASP A 358 5.62 19.96 -12.12
C ASP A 358 7.03 19.60 -12.64
N GLN A 359 8.00 19.44 -11.73
CA GLN A 359 9.37 19.00 -12.01
C GLN A 359 9.59 17.51 -11.69
N GLY A 360 8.51 16.77 -11.36
CA GLY A 360 8.55 15.36 -11.02
C GLY A 360 9.19 15.06 -9.66
N GLN A 361 9.30 16.06 -8.76
CA GLN A 361 9.77 15.82 -7.40
C GLN A 361 8.64 15.30 -6.53
N ILE A 362 8.94 14.24 -5.77
CA ILE A 362 7.97 13.58 -4.89
C ILE A 362 7.54 14.53 -3.78
N LEU A 363 6.23 14.77 -3.69
CA LEU A 363 5.63 15.59 -2.63
C LEU A 363 5.59 14.79 -1.32
N LYS A 364 5.65 15.52 -0.20
CA LYS A 364 5.57 14.89 1.12
C LYS A 364 4.11 14.55 1.46
N PRO A 365 3.76 13.27 1.64
CA PRO A 365 2.40 12.87 2.02
C PRO A 365 2.11 13.28 3.47
N HIS A 366 0.82 13.35 3.82
CA HIS A 366 0.35 13.57 5.18
C HIS A 366 -0.93 12.80 5.49
N SER A 367 -1.01 12.20 6.67
CA SER A 367 -2.22 11.55 7.20
C SER A 367 -2.08 11.32 8.71
N VAL A 368 -3.17 11.40 9.48
CA VAL A 368 -3.19 10.92 10.87
C VAL A 368 -2.98 9.40 10.95
N GLY A 369 -3.48 8.66 9.95
CA GLY A 369 -3.18 7.24 9.79
C GLY A 369 -1.82 7.07 9.13
N VAL A 370 -0.77 6.87 9.92
CA VAL A 370 0.64 6.80 9.44
C VAL A 370 0.83 5.75 8.34
N GLY A 371 0.07 4.65 8.34
CA GLY A 371 0.12 3.64 7.28
C GLY A 371 -0.43 4.09 5.92
N LEU A 372 -1.14 5.22 5.87
CA LEU A 372 -1.60 5.87 4.63
C LEU A 372 -0.67 6.99 4.16
N GLU A 373 0.32 7.40 4.97
CA GLU A 373 1.27 8.48 4.65
C GLU A 373 2.34 8.01 3.64
N TYR A 374 1.91 7.76 2.40
CA TYR A 374 2.75 7.32 1.28
C TYR A 374 2.36 8.09 0.00
N PRO A 375 3.31 8.58 -0.81
CA PRO A 375 3.00 9.47 -1.92
C PRO A 375 2.61 8.72 -3.20
N GLY A 376 2.54 7.39 -3.20
CA GLY A 376 2.25 6.58 -4.37
C GLY A 376 1.15 5.56 -4.09
N VAL A 377 0.78 4.79 -5.11
CA VAL A 377 -0.16 3.67 -4.95
C VAL A 377 0.26 2.48 -5.81
N GLY A 378 -0.26 1.29 -5.50
CA GLY A 378 0.02 0.09 -6.27
C GLY A 378 -0.39 0.22 -7.74
N PRO A 379 0.32 -0.46 -8.67
CA PRO A 379 0.02 -0.38 -10.09
C PRO A 379 -1.35 -1.00 -10.43
N GLU A 380 -1.75 -2.09 -9.76
CA GLU A 380 -3.08 -2.69 -9.95
C GLU A 380 -4.20 -1.76 -9.45
N ILE A 381 -3.99 -1.03 -8.35
CA ILE A 381 -4.94 0.01 -7.90
C ILE A 381 -5.04 1.13 -8.94
N SER A 382 -3.91 1.57 -9.50
CA SER A 382 -3.87 2.58 -10.57
C SER A 382 -4.65 2.11 -11.80
N PHE A 383 -4.53 0.83 -12.14
CA PHE A 383 -5.26 0.21 -13.23
C PHE A 383 -6.77 0.11 -12.95
N LEU A 384 -7.17 -0.26 -11.72
CA LEU A 384 -8.57 -0.28 -11.31
C LEU A 384 -9.22 1.12 -11.37
N LYS A 385 -8.46 2.18 -11.06
CA LYS A 385 -8.92 3.57 -11.27
C LYS A 385 -9.09 3.89 -12.75
N GLU A 386 -8.07 3.59 -13.57
CA GLU A 386 -8.05 3.96 -14.98
C GLU A 386 -9.13 3.24 -15.79
N THR A 387 -9.41 1.98 -15.47
CA THR A 387 -10.49 1.19 -16.08
C THR A 387 -11.86 1.53 -15.53
N GLY A 388 -11.93 2.30 -14.45
CA GLY A 388 -13.14 2.59 -13.70
C GLY A 388 -13.66 1.42 -12.85
N ARG A 389 -13.00 0.26 -12.85
CA ARG A 389 -13.48 -0.94 -12.13
C ARG A 389 -13.63 -0.70 -10.61
N ALA A 390 -12.79 0.15 -10.03
CA ALA A 390 -12.94 0.61 -8.66
C ALA A 390 -13.13 2.13 -8.59
N GLU A 391 -13.91 2.58 -7.61
CA GLU A 391 -14.18 3.97 -7.32
C GLU A 391 -13.35 4.41 -6.10
N PHE A 392 -12.82 5.63 -6.16
CA PHE A 392 -11.90 6.15 -5.17
C PHE A 392 -12.39 7.48 -4.62
N TYR A 393 -12.47 7.55 -3.29
CA TYR A 393 -12.94 8.70 -2.54
C TYR A 393 -11.93 9.08 -1.47
N THR A 394 -12.20 10.13 -0.71
CA THR A 394 -11.30 10.60 0.34
C THR A 394 -11.99 10.82 1.68
N ALA A 395 -11.20 10.68 2.74
CA ALA A 395 -11.59 11.03 4.11
C ALA A 395 -10.46 11.85 4.76
N THR A 396 -10.82 12.93 5.43
CA THR A 396 -9.91 13.80 6.18
C THR A 396 -9.51 13.15 7.50
N ASP A 397 -8.44 13.68 8.10
CA ASP A 397 -7.99 13.31 9.44
C ASP A 397 -9.12 13.36 10.47
N GLU A 398 -9.94 14.41 10.42
CA GLU A 398 -11.04 14.63 11.36
C GLU A 398 -12.14 13.59 11.16
N GLU A 399 -12.57 13.37 9.90
CA GLU A 399 -13.57 12.34 9.57
C GLU A 399 -13.10 10.94 10.03
N ALA A 400 -11.82 10.60 9.85
CA ALA A 400 -11.25 9.33 10.29
C ALA A 400 -11.23 9.19 11.82
N ILE A 401 -10.88 10.25 12.56
CA ILE A 401 -10.90 10.23 14.04
C ILE A 401 -12.33 10.05 14.55
N GLN A 402 -13.30 10.78 13.98
CA GLN A 402 -14.71 10.65 14.36
C GLN A 402 -15.24 9.24 14.09
N ALA A 403 -14.91 8.65 12.94
CA ALA A 403 -15.30 7.28 12.62
C ALA A 403 -14.67 6.25 13.58
N CYS A 404 -13.42 6.46 13.98
CA CYS A 404 -12.74 5.64 14.99
C CYS A 404 -13.50 5.67 16.32
N MET A 405 -13.83 6.87 16.80
CA MET A 405 -14.58 7.06 18.05
C MET A 405 -15.98 6.47 17.97
N LEU A 406 -16.66 6.65 16.84
CA LEU A 406 -18.00 6.13 16.60
C LEU A 406 -18.01 4.59 16.68
N LEU A 407 -17.13 3.91 15.94
CA LEU A 407 -17.06 2.46 15.96
C LEU A 407 -16.68 1.95 17.36
N SER A 408 -15.74 2.62 18.03
CA SER A 408 -15.34 2.27 19.40
C SER A 408 -16.52 2.36 20.38
N LYS A 409 -17.32 3.43 20.28
CA LYS A 409 -18.48 3.66 21.16
C LYS A 409 -19.66 2.73 20.85
N LEU A 410 -19.89 2.41 19.58
CA LEU A 410 -21.04 1.61 19.17
C LEU A 410 -20.78 0.12 19.29
N GLU A 411 -19.62 -0.36 18.84
CA GLU A 411 -19.33 -1.79 18.71
C GLU A 411 -18.22 -2.27 19.65
N GLY A 412 -17.58 -1.39 20.43
CA GLY A 412 -16.48 -1.77 21.31
C GLY A 412 -15.22 -2.21 20.57
N ILE A 413 -15.08 -1.82 19.30
CA ILE A 413 -13.94 -2.13 18.44
C ILE A 413 -13.17 -0.84 18.23
N ILE A 414 -11.89 -0.82 18.60
CA ILE A 414 -10.99 0.31 18.33
C ILE A 414 -10.24 0.00 17.02
N PRO A 415 -10.69 0.53 15.87
CA PRO A 415 -10.02 0.30 14.60
C PRO A 415 -8.71 1.08 14.52
N ALA A 416 -7.76 0.59 13.72
CA ALA A 416 -6.61 1.40 13.34
C ALA A 416 -7.06 2.65 12.58
N LEU A 417 -6.37 3.78 12.76
CA LEU A 417 -6.73 5.03 12.07
C LEU A 417 -6.72 4.88 10.55
N GLU A 418 -5.94 3.95 10.00
CA GLU A 418 -6.01 3.58 8.59
C GLU A 418 -7.39 3.00 8.22
N ALA A 419 -7.89 2.01 8.97
CA ALA A 419 -9.21 1.43 8.74
C ALA A 419 -10.34 2.44 8.98
N SER A 420 -10.14 3.38 9.90
CA SER A 420 -11.09 4.45 10.19
C SER A 420 -11.37 5.37 9.01
N HIS A 421 -10.43 5.52 8.06
CA HIS A 421 -10.71 6.25 6.81
C HIS A 421 -11.77 5.55 5.96
N ALA A 422 -11.72 4.21 5.86
CA ALA A 422 -12.74 3.44 5.15
C ALA A 422 -14.10 3.56 5.83
N LEU A 423 -14.12 3.52 7.17
CA LEU A 423 -15.34 3.69 7.98
C LEU A 423 -15.92 5.10 7.86
N ALA A 424 -15.08 6.13 7.81
CA ALA A 424 -15.51 7.52 7.69
C ALA A 424 -16.31 7.80 6.41
N PHE A 425 -16.01 7.07 5.32
CA PHE A 425 -16.75 7.22 4.07
C PHE A 425 -18.19 6.69 4.15
N LEU A 426 -18.55 5.91 5.17
CA LEU A 426 -19.92 5.40 5.35
C LEU A 426 -20.95 6.53 5.47
N ASP A 427 -20.59 7.68 6.06
CA ASP A 427 -21.45 8.87 6.16
C ASP A 427 -21.93 9.36 4.78
N LYS A 428 -21.07 9.23 3.77
CA LYS A 428 -21.34 9.65 2.38
C LYS A 428 -21.95 8.50 1.57
N LEU A 429 -21.51 7.27 1.82
CA LEU A 429 -21.92 6.09 1.06
C LEU A 429 -23.33 5.62 1.41
N VAL A 430 -23.63 5.41 2.70
CA VAL A 430 -24.88 4.77 3.15
C VAL A 430 -26.13 5.47 2.62
N PRO A 431 -26.25 6.82 2.63
CA PRO A 431 -27.43 7.50 2.09
C PRO A 431 -27.71 7.23 0.60
N THR A 432 -26.72 6.71 -0.15
CA THR A 432 -26.87 6.40 -1.58
C THR A 432 -27.28 4.95 -1.86
N LEU A 433 -27.35 4.11 -0.83
CA LEU A 433 -27.61 2.69 -0.98
C LEU A 433 -29.10 2.37 -0.80
N ARG A 434 -29.54 1.36 -1.56
CA ARG A 434 -30.87 0.77 -1.39
C ARG A 434 -30.98 0.03 -0.05
N ASP A 435 -32.20 -0.10 0.43
CA ASP A 435 -32.51 -0.94 1.59
C ASP A 435 -32.02 -2.39 1.37
N GLY A 436 -31.47 -2.99 2.42
CA GLY A 436 -30.97 -4.37 2.41
C GLY A 436 -29.61 -4.58 1.71
N ALA A 437 -28.99 -3.53 1.16
CA ALA A 437 -27.66 -3.64 0.56
C ALA A 437 -26.62 -4.10 1.60
N LYS A 438 -25.76 -5.05 1.22
CA LYS A 438 -24.70 -5.61 2.06
C LYS A 438 -23.39 -4.87 1.83
N VAL A 439 -22.97 -4.10 2.81
CA VAL A 439 -21.71 -3.33 2.78
C VAL A 439 -20.67 -4.05 3.63
N VAL A 440 -19.53 -4.40 3.06
CA VAL A 440 -18.40 -4.97 3.80
C VAL A 440 -17.26 -3.95 3.86
N VAL A 441 -16.86 -3.57 5.07
CA VAL A 441 -15.72 -2.68 5.31
C VAL A 441 -14.54 -3.50 5.81
N ASN A 442 -13.36 -3.32 5.21
CA ASN A 442 -12.14 -3.97 5.69
C ASN A 442 -11.62 -3.28 6.95
N CYS A 443 -11.79 -3.92 8.12
CA CYS A 443 -11.18 -3.48 9.37
C CYS A 443 -9.71 -3.94 9.38
N SER A 444 -8.89 -3.24 8.59
CA SER A 444 -7.55 -3.71 8.16
C SER A 444 -6.51 -3.89 9.28
N GLY A 445 -6.79 -3.38 10.48
CA GLY A 445 -5.94 -3.49 11.67
C GLY A 445 -6.59 -2.88 12.91
N ARG A 446 -6.05 -3.21 14.09
CA ARG A 446 -6.49 -2.69 15.39
C ARG A 446 -5.78 -1.39 15.79
N GLY A 447 -6.48 -0.54 16.56
CA GLY A 447 -6.06 0.81 16.90
C GLY A 447 -5.23 0.95 18.18
N ASP A 448 -4.75 -0.14 18.80
CA ASP A 448 -3.91 -0.04 20.00
C ASP A 448 -2.68 0.84 19.80
N LYS A 449 -2.10 0.82 18.59
CA LYS A 449 -0.96 1.66 18.20
C LYS A 449 -1.30 3.15 18.09
N ASP A 450 -2.57 3.49 17.97
CA ASP A 450 -3.05 4.85 17.70
C ASP A 450 -3.61 5.52 18.96
N LEU A 451 -3.66 4.82 20.11
CA LEU A 451 -4.24 5.33 21.35
C LEU A 451 -3.62 6.65 21.81
N ASP A 452 -2.29 6.79 21.76
CA ASP A 452 -1.61 8.04 22.14
C ASP A 452 -2.05 9.20 21.25
N THR A 453 -2.21 8.95 19.94
CA THR A 453 -2.67 9.97 18.98
C THR A 453 -4.13 10.33 19.23
N LEU A 454 -4.97 9.35 19.51
CA LEU A 454 -6.39 9.55 19.83
C LEU A 454 -6.55 10.35 21.14
N ILE A 455 -5.82 10.00 22.18
CA ILE A 455 -5.85 10.70 23.47
C ILE A 455 -5.45 12.17 23.29
N GLN A 456 -4.36 12.44 22.57
CA GLN A 456 -3.88 13.80 22.33
C GLN A 456 -4.87 14.68 21.54
N ARG A 457 -5.63 14.09 20.60
CA ARG A 457 -6.57 14.84 19.75
C ARG A 457 -7.98 14.95 20.32
N VAL A 458 -8.41 14.00 21.14
CA VAL A 458 -9.82 13.85 21.54
C VAL A 458 -10.05 14.10 23.03
N MET A 459 -9.11 13.72 23.90
CA MET A 459 -9.35 13.79 25.34
C MET A 459 -9.00 15.19 25.87
N PRO A 460 -9.88 15.83 26.67
CA PRO A 460 -9.52 17.05 27.39
C PRO A 460 -8.30 16.77 28.27
N SER A 461 -7.40 17.76 28.41
CA SER A 461 -6.16 17.67 29.19
C SER A 461 -6.35 17.28 30.67
N SER A 462 -7.58 17.18 31.16
CA SER A 462 -7.94 16.77 32.52
C SER A 462 -8.02 15.24 32.73
N LEU A 463 -7.85 14.42 31.68
CA LEU A 463 -7.88 12.95 31.74
C LEU A 463 -6.49 12.29 31.61
N CYS A 464 -5.42 13.09 31.38
CA CYS A 464 -4.04 12.62 31.30
C CYS A 464 -3.25 12.87 32.59
#